data_AF-A0A222GA11-F1
#
_entry.id   AF-A0A222GA11-F1
#
_cell.length_a   1.000
_cell.length_b   1.000
_cell.length_c   1.000
_cell.angle_alpha   90.00
_cell.angle_beta   90.00
_cell.angle_gamma   90.00
#
_symmetry.space_group_name_H-M   'P 1'
#
loop_
_entity.id
_entity.type
_entity.pdbx_description
1 polymer ?
#
loop_
_entity_poly.entity_id
_entity_poly.type
_entity_poly.pdbx_seq_one_letter_code
_entity_poly.pdbx_strand_id
1 'polypeptide(L)'
;MTLKTLAQRLFIIKPLLNLTFAAGIVSIVILFLNGSIENQNLYALPCLLVAAWSLLLSAILGLLVNTPSPDKTVKGWFAGMKKRLAKAIFNFVAAVFIFTSLALLYVTIKLLNL
;
A
#
# COMPACT_ATOMS: atom_id res chain seq x y z
N MET A 1 -23.29 -5.24 1.37
CA MET A 1 -22.03 -5.46 0.62
C MET A 1 -20.89 -5.58 1.63
N THR A 2 -20.10 -6.65 1.64
CA THR A 2 -19.00 -6.78 2.61
C THR A 2 -17.73 -6.08 2.11
N LEU A 3 -16.86 -5.65 3.03
CA LEU A 3 -15.57 -5.02 2.70
C LEU A 3 -14.71 -5.91 1.79
N LYS A 4 -14.76 -7.22 2.00
CA LYS A 4 -14.06 -8.23 1.17
C LYS A 4 -14.60 -8.27 -0.26
N THR A 5 -15.92 -8.22 -0.43
CA THR A 5 -16.55 -8.19 -1.76
C THR A 5 -16.22 -6.90 -2.51
N LEU A 6 -16.14 -5.76 -1.80
CA LEU A 6 -15.70 -4.49 -2.38
C LEU A 6 -14.23 -4.56 -2.82
N ALA A 7 -13.35 -5.05 -1.95
CA ALA A 7 -11.92 -5.21 -2.25
C ALA A 7 -11.68 -6.13 -3.46
N GLN A 8 -12.46 -7.21 -3.59
CA GLN A 8 -12.39 -8.11 -4.76
C GLN A 8 -12.77 -7.40 -6.05
N ARG A 9 -13.81 -6.55 -6.05
CA ARG A 9 -14.19 -5.76 -7.23
C ARG A 9 -13.15 -4.70 -7.56
N LEU A 10 -12.62 -4.03 -6.55
CA LEU A 10 -11.55 -3.04 -6.70
C LEU A 10 -10.20 -3.69 -7.00
N PHE A 11 -10.04 -5.01 -6.89
CA PHE A 11 -8.76 -5.65 -7.21
C PHE A 11 -8.32 -5.42 -8.66
N ILE A 12 -9.27 -5.14 -9.57
CA ILE A 12 -8.98 -4.76 -10.95
C ILE A 12 -8.18 -3.47 -11.10
N ILE A 13 -8.21 -2.56 -10.11
CA ILE A 13 -7.41 -1.32 -10.14
C ILE A 13 -5.98 -1.53 -9.62
N LYS A 14 -5.67 -2.70 -9.03
CA LYS A 14 -4.35 -2.99 -8.48
C LYS A 14 -3.21 -2.88 -9.52
N PRO A 15 -3.35 -3.38 -10.77
CA PRO A 15 -2.35 -3.20 -11.81
C PRO A 15 -2.12 -1.72 -12.16
N LEU A 16 -3.19 -0.91 -12.20
CA LEU A 16 -3.09 0.53 -12.45
C LEU A 16 -2.33 1.23 -11.32
N LEU A 17 -2.63 0.91 -10.06
CA LEU A 17 -1.90 1.43 -8.90
C LEU A 17 -0.41 1.05 -8.96
N ASN A 18 -0.09 -0.20 -9.32
CA ASN A 18 1.30 -0.62 -9.48
C ASN A 18 2.01 0.10 -10.64
N LEU A 19 1.29 0.36 -11.73
CA LEU A 19 1.80 1.13 -12.86
C LEU A 19 2.07 2.58 -12.45
N THR A 20 1.15 3.23 -11.72
CA THR A 20 1.34 4.58 -11.20
C THR A 20 2.52 4.65 -10.23
N PHE A 21 2.68 3.64 -9.36
CA PHE A 21 3.86 3.52 -8.51
C PHE A 21 5.16 3.45 -9.34
N ALA A 22 5.21 2.54 -10.31
CA ALA A 22 6.38 2.37 -11.18
C ALA A 22 6.68 3.65 -11.96
N ALA A 23 5.66 4.31 -12.51
CA ALA A 23 5.80 5.58 -13.20
C ALA A 23 6.37 6.67 -12.28
N GLY A 24 5.86 6.78 -11.03
CA GLY A 24 6.39 7.74 -10.05
C GLY A 24 7.86 7.50 -9.72
N ILE A 25 8.27 6.23 -9.54
CA ILE A 25 9.68 5.88 -9.32
C ILE A 25 10.54 6.19 -10.55
N VAL A 26 10.08 5.83 -11.76
CA VAL A 26 10.79 6.14 -13.02
C VAL A 26 10.95 7.65 -13.20
N SER A 27 9.90 8.42 -12.93
CA SER A 27 9.97 9.89 -12.96
C SER A 27 11.01 10.44 -11.99
N ILE A 28 11.10 9.91 -10.77
CA ILE A 28 12.15 10.28 -9.82
C ILE A 28 13.53 9.95 -10.41
N VAL A 29 13.74 8.73 -10.92
CA VAL A 29 15.03 8.35 -11.53
C VAL A 29 15.41 9.30 -12.67
N ILE A 30 14.46 9.63 -13.55
CA ILE A 30 14.69 10.57 -14.66
C ILE A 30 15.04 11.98 -14.13
N LEU A 31 14.33 12.46 -13.12
CA LEU A 31 14.60 13.77 -12.50
C LEU A 31 16.00 13.83 -11.88
N PHE A 32 16.44 12.77 -11.21
CA PHE A 32 17.77 12.74 -10.60
C PHE A 32 18.90 12.57 -11.62
N LEU A 33 18.66 11.87 -12.74
CA LEU A 33 19.68 11.68 -13.78
C LEU A 33 19.80 12.88 -14.75
N ASN A 34 18.68 13.49 -15.11
CA ASN A 34 18.62 14.49 -16.20
C ASN A 34 18.05 15.85 -15.77
N GLY A 35 17.45 15.94 -14.58
CA GLY A 35 16.81 17.17 -14.09
C GLY A 35 17.80 18.11 -13.42
N SER A 36 17.51 19.41 -13.48
CA SER A 36 18.19 20.43 -12.66
C SER A 36 17.85 20.24 -11.18
N ILE A 37 18.68 20.79 -10.30
CA ILE A 37 18.44 20.79 -8.84
C ILE A 37 17.07 21.43 -8.52
N GLU A 38 16.70 22.48 -9.23
CA GLU A 38 15.39 23.12 -9.10
C GLU A 38 14.24 22.17 -9.45
N ASN A 39 14.32 21.48 -10.59
CA ASN A 39 13.29 20.51 -11.00
C ASN A 39 13.21 19.31 -10.05
N GLN A 40 14.34 18.86 -9.52
CA GLN A 40 14.37 17.79 -8.51
C GLN A 40 13.64 18.24 -7.24
N ASN A 41 13.95 19.44 -6.73
CA ASN A 41 13.31 19.97 -5.52
C ASN A 41 11.81 20.18 -5.70
N LEU A 42 11.39 20.57 -6.90
CA LEU A 42 9.98 20.87 -7.19
C LEU A 42 9.13 19.61 -7.42
N TYR A 43 9.68 18.60 -8.11
CA TYR A 43 8.89 17.45 -8.58
C TYR A 43 9.20 16.12 -7.87
N ALA A 44 10.38 15.92 -7.29
CA ALA A 44 10.75 14.62 -6.73
C ALA A 44 9.84 14.22 -5.57
N LEU A 45 9.51 15.17 -4.69
CA LEU A 45 8.69 14.92 -3.51
C LEU A 45 7.22 14.64 -3.85
N PRO A 46 6.55 15.41 -4.75
CA PRO A 46 5.25 15.03 -5.31
C PRO A 46 5.24 13.65 -5.98
N CYS A 47 6.24 13.33 -6.81
CA CYS A 47 6.35 12.01 -7.45
C CYS A 47 6.47 10.89 -6.41
N LEU A 48 7.24 11.11 -5.35
CA LEU A 48 7.40 10.15 -4.25
C LEU A 48 6.10 9.96 -3.47
N LEU A 49 5.36 11.04 -3.21
CA LEU A 49 4.05 10.97 -2.57
C LEU A 49 3.05 10.16 -3.40
N VAL A 50 2.96 10.43 -4.69
CA VAL A 50 2.07 9.68 -5.59
C VAL A 50 2.44 8.20 -5.60
N ALA A 51 3.74 7.89 -5.74
CA ALA A 51 4.22 6.51 -5.69
C ALA A 51 3.87 5.82 -4.36
N ALA A 52 4.12 6.47 -3.23
CA ALA A 52 3.83 5.94 -1.90
C ALA A 52 2.32 5.68 -1.70
N TRP A 53 1.46 6.61 -2.12
CA TRP A 53 0.01 6.42 -2.05
C TRP A 53 -0.47 5.27 -2.94
N SER A 54 0.03 5.18 -4.17
CA SER A 54 -0.32 4.07 -5.08
C SER A 54 0.10 2.72 -4.51
N LEU A 55 1.29 2.64 -3.92
CA LEU A 55 1.78 1.41 -3.28
C LEU A 55 0.94 1.03 -2.06
N LEU A 56 0.59 1.99 -1.20
CA LEU A 56 -0.27 1.75 -0.04
C LEU A 56 -1.65 1.25 -0.48
N LEU A 57 -2.29 1.92 -1.44
CA LEU A 57 -3.59 1.50 -1.96
C LEU A 57 -3.53 0.09 -2.58
N SER A 58 -2.45 -0.23 -3.29
CA SER A 58 -2.23 -1.57 -3.85
C SER A 58 -2.05 -2.63 -2.75
N ALA A 59 -1.31 -2.28 -1.70
CA ALA A 59 -1.06 -3.14 -0.55
C ALA A 59 -2.35 -3.45 0.20
N ILE A 60 -3.18 -2.45 0.54
CA ILE A 60 -4.45 -2.70 1.25
C ILE A 60 -5.42 -3.52 0.43
N LEU A 61 -5.52 -3.33 -0.89
CA LEU A 61 -6.34 -4.18 -1.75
C LEU A 61 -5.86 -5.64 -1.72
N GLY A 62 -4.54 -5.86 -1.78
CA GLY A 62 -3.95 -7.19 -1.64
C GLY A 62 -4.23 -7.82 -0.28
N LEU A 63 -4.15 -7.03 0.78
CA LEU A 63 -4.35 -7.45 2.16
C LEU A 63 -5.82 -7.82 2.40
N LEU A 64 -6.75 -6.97 1.98
CA LEU A 64 -8.20 -7.18 2.14
C LEU A 64 -8.71 -8.40 1.36
N VAL A 65 -8.27 -8.62 0.12
CA VAL A 65 -8.68 -9.79 -0.67
C VAL A 65 -8.20 -11.10 -0.03
N ASN A 66 -7.00 -11.09 0.54
CA ASN A 66 -6.38 -12.26 1.17
C ASN A 66 -6.70 -12.41 2.67
N THR A 67 -7.66 -11.65 3.21
CA THR A 67 -8.06 -11.74 4.62
C THR A 67 -8.43 -13.20 4.97
N PRO A 68 -7.77 -13.81 5.98
CA PRO A 68 -8.02 -15.18 6.38
C PRO A 68 -9.50 -15.40 6.72
N SER A 69 -10.15 -16.37 6.05
CA SER A 69 -11.57 -16.64 6.31
C SER A 69 -11.76 -17.28 7.70
N PRO A 70 -12.78 -16.85 8.46
CA PRO A 70 -13.06 -17.40 9.79
C PRO A 70 -13.50 -18.87 9.77
N ASP A 71 -14.22 -19.29 8.71
CA ASP A 71 -15.12 -20.46 8.73
C ASP A 71 -14.53 -21.84 8.44
N LYS A 72 -13.22 -21.96 8.19
CA LYS A 72 -12.63 -23.31 8.06
C LYS A 72 -12.29 -23.82 9.46
N THR A 73 -13.09 -24.77 9.96
CA THR A 73 -12.77 -25.61 11.10
C THR A 73 -11.48 -26.35 10.79
N VAL A 74 -10.43 -26.02 11.55
CA VAL A 74 -9.09 -26.55 11.30
C VAL A 74 -8.93 -27.84 12.09
N LYS A 75 -8.88 -28.99 11.40
CA LYS A 75 -8.52 -30.28 12.04
C LYS A 75 -7.00 -30.37 12.14
N GLY A 76 -6.47 -30.40 13.38
CA GLY A 76 -5.06 -30.63 13.69
C GLY A 76 -4.33 -29.45 14.36
N TRP A 77 -3.52 -29.76 15.38
CA TRP A 77 -2.78 -28.77 16.19
C TRP A 77 -1.84 -27.90 15.36
N PHE A 78 -1.10 -28.50 14.41
CA PHE A 78 -0.20 -27.79 13.49
C PHE A 78 -0.92 -26.80 12.58
N ALA A 79 -2.10 -27.18 12.09
CA ALA A 79 -2.90 -26.30 11.24
C ALA A 79 -3.51 -25.14 12.06
N GLY A 80 -3.83 -25.37 13.34
CA GLY A 80 -4.21 -24.32 14.28
C GLY A 80 -3.08 -23.30 14.53
N MET A 81 -1.85 -23.77 14.70
CA MET A 81 -0.67 -22.92 14.87
C MET A 81 -0.40 -22.05 13.62
N LYS A 82 -0.48 -22.63 12.41
CA LYS A 82 -0.38 -21.89 11.14
C LYS A 82 -1.45 -20.79 11.01
N LYS A 83 -2.70 -21.08 11.37
CA LYS A 83 -3.80 -20.09 11.34
C LYS A 83 -3.54 -18.92 12.30
N ARG A 84 -3.05 -19.21 13.51
CA ARG A 84 -2.69 -18.18 14.51
C ARG A 84 -1.55 -17.30 14.01
N LEU A 85 -0.49 -17.91 13.46
CA LEU A 85 0.65 -17.17 12.90
C LEU A 85 0.22 -16.27 11.73
N ALA A 86 -0.56 -16.81 10.78
CA ALA A 86 -1.07 -16.02 9.65
C ALA A 86 -1.92 -14.83 10.12
N LYS A 87 -2.77 -15.02 11.14
CA LYS A 87 -3.56 -13.93 11.74
C LYS A 87 -2.69 -12.90 12.44
N ALA A 88 -1.66 -13.32 13.18
CA ALA A 88 -0.73 -12.42 13.85
C ALA A 88 0.05 -11.56 12.84
N ILE A 89 0.60 -12.19 11.79
CA ILE A 89 1.28 -11.49 10.70
C ILE A 89 0.33 -10.51 10.02
N PHE A 90 -0.90 -10.94 9.72
CA PHE A 90 -1.91 -10.07 9.12
C PHE A 90 -2.19 -8.83 9.97
N ASN A 91 -2.41 -9.01 11.28
CA ASN A 91 -2.65 -7.90 12.20
C ASN A 91 -1.45 -6.97 12.30
N PHE A 92 -0.23 -7.51 12.33
CA PHE A 92 1.00 -6.71 12.34
C PHE A 92 1.13 -5.87 11.07
N VAL A 93 0.95 -6.47 9.89
CA VAL A 93 1.00 -5.74 8.61
C VAL A 93 -0.11 -4.69 8.54
N ALA A 94 -1.31 -4.98 9.04
CA ALA A 94 -2.40 -4.01 9.10
C ALA A 94 -2.08 -2.83 10.03
N ALA A 95 -1.43 -3.07 11.17
CA ALA A 95 -0.99 -2.00 12.06
C ALA A 95 0.09 -1.12 11.39
N VAL A 96 1.11 -1.74 10.80
CA VAL A 96 2.15 -1.03 10.04
C VAL A 96 1.53 -0.20 8.91
N PHE A 97 0.57 -0.76 8.19
CA PHE A 97 -0.17 -0.05 7.15
C PHE A 97 -0.82 1.23 7.68
N ILE A 98 -1.55 1.15 8.80
CA ILE A 98 -2.22 2.31 9.42
C ILE A 98 -1.19 3.39 9.79
N PHE A 99 -0.10 3.03 10.46
CA PHE A 99 0.92 3.99 10.86
C PHE A 99 1.58 4.67 9.65
N THR A 100 1.90 3.89 8.61
CA THR A 100 2.48 4.44 7.37
C THR A 100 1.49 5.36 6.64
N SER A 101 0.21 5.00 6.59
CA SER A 101 -0.84 5.86 6.00
C SER A 101 -1.01 7.17 6.76
N LEU A 102 -0.99 7.15 8.10
CA LEU A 102 -1.06 8.36 8.92
C LEU A 102 0.16 9.25 8.73
N ALA A 103 1.36 8.66 8.71
CA ALA A 103 2.59 9.40 8.43
C ALA A 103 2.58 10.03 7.03
N LEU A 104 2.14 9.29 6.02
CA LEU A 104 2.05 9.79 4.65
C LEU A 104 0.99 10.90 4.51
N LEU A 105 -0.15 10.76 5.20
CA LEU A 105 -1.17 11.78 5.25
C LEU A 105 -0.65 13.07 5.88
N TYR A 106 0.08 12.97 7.00
CA TYR A 106 0.72 14.11 7.63
C TYR A 106 1.70 14.82 6.67
N VAL A 107 2.56 14.07 5.99
CA VAL A 107 3.50 14.64 5.00
C VAL A 107 2.75 15.31 3.85
N THR A 108 1.68 14.68 3.35
CA THR A 108 0.85 15.24 2.27
C THR A 108 0.21 16.57 2.69
N ILE A 109 -0.39 16.64 3.88
CA ILE A 109 -1.00 17.86 4.41
C ILE A 109 0.06 18.95 4.58
N LYS A 110 1.22 18.61 5.15
CA LYS A 110 2.32 19.56 5.34
C LYS A 110 2.81 20.13 4.01
N LEU A 111 2.81 19.33 2.94
CA LEU A 111 3.19 19.77 1.60
C LEU A 111 2.14 20.62 0.90
N LEU A 112 0.86 20.35 1.10
CA LEU A 112 -0.23 21.17 0.53
C LEU A 112 -0.40 22.52 1.23
N ASN A 113 0.07 22.63 2.48
CA ASN A 113 0.04 23.87 3.25
C ASN A 113 1.33 24.70 3.13
N LEU A 114 2.29 24.26 2.32
CA LEU A 114 3.49 25.02 1.92
C LEU A 114 3.18 25.87 0.69
#